data_AF-A0A519RLB1-F1
#
_entry.id   AF-A0A519RLB1-F1
#
_cell.length_a   1.000
_cell.length_b   1.000
_cell.length_c   1.000
_cell.angle_alpha   90.00
_cell.angle_beta   90.00
_cell.angle_gamma   90.00
#
_symmetry.space_group_name_H-M   'P 1'
#
loop_
_entity.id
_entity.type
_entity.pdbx_description
1 polymer ?
#
loop_
_entity_poly.entity_id
_entity_poly.type
_entity_poly.pdbx_seq_one_letter_code
_entity_poly.pdbx_strand_id
1 'polypeptide(L)' 'MGQRLGVEFLGTFWLVLGGCGSAVLAAAFPHVGIGLLGVSLAFGLTVLTMAFAFG' A
#
# COMPACT_ATOMS: atom_id res chain seq x y z
N MET A 1 15.07 -19.10 7.30
CA MET A 1 15.44 -17.90 6.50
C MET A 1 14.44 -17.61 5.37
N GLY A 2 14.15 -18.58 4.48
CA GLY A 2 13.34 -18.33 3.27
C GLY A 2 11.91 -17.82 3.49
N GLN A 3 11.20 -18.30 4.51
CA GLN A 3 9.85 -17.83 4.83
C GLN A 3 9.80 -16.34 5.19
N ARG A 4 10.81 -15.85 5.92
CA ARG A 4 10.90 -14.44 6.30
C ARG A 4 11.13 -13.55 5.08
N LEU A 5 12.01 -13.98 4.18
CA LEU A 5 12.25 -13.29 2.90
C LEU A 5 10.98 -13.22 2.05
N GLY A 6 10.20 -14.31 1.97
CA GLY A 6 8.95 -14.33 1.21
C GLY A 6 7.91 -13.35 1.76
N VAL A 7 7.80 -13.24 3.08
CA VAL A 7 6.91 -12.29 3.76
C VAL A 7 7.36 -10.84 3.53
N GLU A 8 8.66 -10.55 3.64
CA GLU A 8 9.17 -9.19 3.39
C GLU A 8 9.02 -8.77 1.93
N PHE A 9 9.20 -9.69 0.99
CA PHE A 9 8.94 -9.44 -0.43
C PHE A 9 7.46 -9.15 -0.70
N LEU A 10 6.57 -9.99 -0.18
CA LEU A 10 5.14 -9.82 -0.38
C LEU A 10 4.64 -8.54 0.31
N GLY A 11 5.18 -8.23 1.48
CA GLY A 11 4.84 -7.02 2.22
C GLY A 11 5.30 -5.75 1.52
N THR A 12 6.53 -5.72 1.01
CA THR A 12 7.06 -4.60 0.23
C THR A 12 6.28 -4.43 -1.08
N PHE A 13 5.98 -5.55 -1.76
CA PHE A 13 5.17 -5.54 -2.97
C PHE A 13 3.77 -4.96 -2.73
N TRP A 14 3.11 -5.38 -1.64
CA TRP A 14 1.80 -4.88 -1.25
C TRP A 14 1.81 -3.38 -0.90
N LEU A 15 2.86 -2.94 -0.18
CA LEU A 15 3.07 -1.54 0.19
C LEU A 15 3.22 -0.65 -1.05
N VAL A 16 4.06 -1.06 -2.01
CA VAL A 16 4.29 -0.29 -3.24
C VAL A 16 3.08 -0.32 -4.16
N LEU A 17 2.46 -1.48 -4.36
CA LEU A 17 1.26 -1.57 -5.20
C LEU A 17 0.09 -0.78 -4.63
N GLY A 18 -0.18 -0.90 -3.33
CA GLY A 18 -1.30 -0.18 -2.71
C GLY A 18 -1.01 1.31 -2.58
N GLY A 19 0.19 1.71 -2.17
CA GLY A 19 0.57 3.11 -2.00
C GLY A 19 0.77 3.86 -3.32
N CYS A 20 1.79 3.47 -4.09
CA CYS A 20 2.10 4.11 -5.38
C CYS A 20 1.01 3.86 -6.42
N GLY A 21 0.37 2.68 -6.41
CA GLY A 21 -0.76 2.40 -7.31
C GLY A 21 -1.94 3.33 -7.04
N SER A 22 -2.30 3.57 -5.77
CA SER A 22 -3.35 4.56 -5.42
C SER A 22 -2.96 5.99 -5.84
N ALA A 23 -1.68 6.34 -5.73
CA ALA A 23 -1.18 7.65 -6.18
C ALA A 23 -1.31 7.84 -7.70
N VAL A 24 -0.87 6.86 -8.49
CA VAL A 24 -0.87 6.95 -9.96
C VAL A 24 -2.27 6.79 -10.53
N LEU A 25 -3.06 5.87 -9.97
CA LEU A 25 -4.38 5.53 -10.51
C LEU A 25 -5.47 6.46 -9.97
N ALA A 26 -5.48 6.78 -8.66
CA ALA A 26 -6.64 7.39 -8.01
C ALA A 26 -6.44 8.84 -7.54
N ALA A 27 -5.21 9.35 -7.43
CA ALA A 27 -4.98 10.65 -6.77
C ALA A 27 -5.48 11.86 -7.58
N ALA A 28 -5.39 11.81 -8.92
CA ALA A 28 -5.67 12.95 -9.80
C ALA A 28 -6.98 12.83 -10.59
N PHE A 29 -7.90 11.93 -10.19
CA PHE A 29 -9.19 11.82 -10.85
C PHE A 29 -10.01 13.13 -10.68
N PRO A 30 -10.62 13.67 -11.74
CA PRO A 30 -11.44 14.88 -11.64
C PRO A 30 -12.68 14.59 -10.79
N HIS A 31 -12.93 15.45 -9.80
CA HIS A 31 -14.09 15.44 -8.87
C HIS A 31 -14.18 14.27 -7.87
N VAL A 32 -13.52 13.13 -8.14
CA VAL A 32 -13.54 11.91 -7.29
C VAL A 32 -12.14 11.41 -6.91
N GLY A 33 -11.10 12.22 -7.14
CA GLY A 33 -9.73 11.87 -6.77
C GLY A 33 -9.53 11.81 -5.26
N ILE A 34 -8.74 10.84 -4.80
CA ILE A 34 -8.46 10.64 -3.36
C ILE A 34 -7.45 11.66 -2.81
N GLY A 35 -6.75 12.39 -3.69
CA GLY A 35 -5.75 13.40 -3.33
C GLY A 35 -4.60 12.86 -2.47
N LEU A 36 -3.78 13.77 -1.94
CA LEU A 36 -2.63 13.42 -1.09
C LEU A 36 -3.04 12.76 0.23
N LEU A 37 -4.20 13.14 0.77
CA LEU A 37 -4.73 12.58 2.02
C LEU A 37 -5.08 11.09 1.85
N GLY A 38 -5.79 10.73 0.78
CA GLY A 38 -6.15 9.35 0.51
C GLY A 38 -4.95 8.48 0.13
N VAL A 39 -3.95 9.03 -0.56
CA VAL A 39 -2.69 8.31 -0.83
C VAL A 39 -1.93 8.02 0.47
N SER A 40 -1.87 8.98 1.40
CA SER A 40 -1.24 8.78 2.71
C SER A 40 -1.97 7.71 3.53
N LEU A 41 -3.31 7.71 3.46
CA LEU A 41 -4.16 6.71 4.12
C LEU A 41 -3.95 5.31 3.49
N ALA A 42 -3.84 5.21 2.16
CA ALA A 42 -3.55 3.96 1.46
C ALA A 42 -2.19 3.38 1.86
N PHE A 43 -1.14 4.20 1.94
CA PHE A 43 0.16 3.78 2.46
C PHE A 43 0.04 3.23 3.89
N GLY A 44 -0.64 3.93 4.79
CA GLY A 44 -0.87 3.47 6.16
C GLY A 44 -1.63 2.14 6.23
N LEU A 45 -2.68 1.96 5.43
CA LEU A 45 -3.47 0.73 5.40
C LEU A 45 -2.69 -0.45 4.86
N THR A 46 -1.83 -0.27 3.84
CA THR A 46 -1.01 -1.39 3.32
C THR A 46 -0.09 -1.95 4.40
N VAL A 47 0.56 -1.08 5.19
CA VAL A 47 1.41 -1.50 6.32
C VAL A 47 0.57 -2.19 7.39
N LEU A 48 -0.58 -1.61 7.76
CA LEU A 48 -1.48 -2.18 8.76
C LEU A 48 -1.94 -3.60 8.36
N THR A 49 -2.37 -3.79 7.12
CA THR A 49 -2.85 -5.10 6.63
C THR A 49 -1.76 -6.16 6.66
N MET A 50 -0.52 -5.81 6.29
CA MET A 50 0.61 -6.75 6.31
C MET A 50 1.11 -7.04 7.71
N ALA A 51 1.08 -6.03 8.60
CA ALA A 51 1.38 -6.22 10.01
C ALA A 51 0.37 -7.17 10.68
N PHE A 52 -0.92 -7.12 10.33
CA PHE A 52 -1.91 -8.08 10.85
C PHE A 52 -1.89 -9.45 10.15
N ALA A 53 -1.51 -9.51 8.87
CA ALA A 53 -1.48 -10.77 8.12
C ALA A 53 -0.27 -11.65 8.47
N PHE A 54 0.86 -11.05 8.83
CA PHE A 54 2.14 -11.76 9.05
C PHE A 54 2.86 -11.39 10.36
N GLY A 55 2.26 -10.54 11.20
CA GLY A 55 2.79 -10.15 12.51
C GLY A 55 2.53 -11.15 13.62
#